data_AF-A0A7K3RJ09-F1
#
_entry.id   AF-A0A7K3RJ09-F1
#
_cell.length_a   1.000
_cell.length_b   1.000
_cell.length_c   1.000
_cell.angle_alpha   90.00
_cell.angle_beta   90.00
_cell.angle_gamma   90.00
#
_symmetry.space_group_name_H-M   'P 1'
#
loop_
_entity.id
_entity.type
_entity.pdbx_description
1 polymer ?
#
loop_
_entity_poly.entity_id
_entity_poly.type
_entity_poly.pdbx_seq_one_letter_code
_entity_poly.pdbx_strand_id
1 'polypeptide(L)'
;MPARRRRHARLIAALTNLIGACAQAAGEVYGPIAAAPPDQEGVEVETLSCMRVAMSGPLLLDLARSEDTARWPDAVAREEAVSRRTYAARCALAEAQDAVHRLGPDRGPVPLPTTGQGAMMDLVGAGDEVAACWRRDPQEAAALVLELTAGGELAVDEVLDAAVDTVVVTGLLALAEARTAATTDPSTAAELCLAAVPHLALAVTLAGADLD
;
A
#
# COMPACT_ATOMS: atom_id res chain seq x y z
N MET A 1 -5.81 20.37 12.22
CA MET A 1 -5.82 18.89 12.30
C MET A 1 -4.56 18.42 13.00
N PRO A 2 -4.51 17.24 13.63
CA PRO A 2 -3.21 16.65 13.94
C PRO A 2 -2.44 16.43 12.62
N ALA A 3 -1.12 16.60 12.64
CA ALA A 3 -0.27 16.23 11.50
C ALA A 3 -0.54 14.77 11.10
N ARG A 4 -0.51 14.46 9.80
CA ARG A 4 -0.78 13.14 9.23
C ARG A 4 0.10 12.08 9.87
N ARG A 5 1.39 12.38 10.09
CA ARG A 5 2.31 11.48 10.80
C ARG A 5 1.81 11.09 12.19
N ARG A 6 1.17 12.02 12.92
CA ARG A 6 0.62 11.76 14.25
C ARG A 6 -0.71 11.01 14.17
N ARG A 7 -1.46 11.19 13.09
CA ARG A 7 -2.71 10.47 12.79
C ARG A 7 -2.43 8.99 12.52
N HIS A 8 -1.41 8.67 11.73
CA HIS A 8 -1.04 7.31 11.30
C HIS A 8 0.06 6.66 12.15
N ALA A 9 0.22 7.08 13.41
CA ALA A 9 1.35 6.68 14.23
C ALA A 9 1.37 5.17 14.53
N ARG A 10 0.20 4.52 14.72
CA ARG A 10 0.14 3.08 14.96
C ARG A 10 0.36 2.30 13.67
N LEU A 11 -0.18 2.77 12.55
CA LEU A 11 0.12 2.18 11.24
C LEU A 11 1.62 2.20 10.95
N ILE A 12 2.27 3.35 11.14
CA ILE A 12 3.73 3.51 10.97
C ILE A 12 4.49 2.53 11.88
N ALA A 13 4.09 2.41 13.16
CA ALA A 13 4.71 1.47 14.08
C ALA A 13 4.51 0.00 13.65
N ALA A 14 3.31 -0.37 13.22
CA ALA A 14 3.00 -1.72 12.75
C ALA A 14 3.79 -2.09 11.48
N LEU A 15 3.88 -1.18 10.52
CA LEU A 15 4.71 -1.35 9.32
C LEU A 15 6.20 -1.52 9.67
N THR A 16 6.71 -0.71 10.59
CA THR A 16 8.11 -0.79 11.06
C THR A 16 8.39 -2.13 11.74
N ASN A 17 7.47 -2.61 12.57
CA ASN A 17 7.57 -3.93 13.20
C ASN A 17 7.52 -5.05 12.16
N LEU A 18 6.67 -4.93 11.14
CA LEU A 18 6.56 -5.92 10.07
C LEU A 18 7.84 -6.00 9.24
N ILE A 19 8.49 -4.87 8.95
CA ILE A 19 9.82 -4.83 8.32
C ILE A 19 10.84 -5.63 9.14
N GLY A 20 10.90 -5.38 10.45
CA GLY A 20 11.79 -6.11 11.36
C GLY A 20 11.50 -7.61 11.37
N ALA A 21 10.22 -7.99 11.37
CA ALA A 21 9.79 -9.38 11.34
C ALA A 21 10.16 -10.08 10.01
N CYS A 22 10.06 -9.39 8.87
CA CYS A 22 10.52 -9.90 7.57
C CYS A 22 12.03 -10.17 7.58
N ALA A 23 12.82 -9.21 8.07
CA ALA A 23 14.27 -9.35 8.15
C ALA A 23 14.68 -10.50 9.09
N GLN A 24 14.01 -10.62 10.24
CA GLN A 24 14.24 -11.73 11.16
C GLN A 24 13.89 -13.07 10.53
N ALA A 25 12.72 -13.19 9.89
CA ALA A 25 12.29 -14.43 9.24
C ALA A 25 13.28 -14.90 8.16
N ALA A 26 13.79 -13.97 7.34
CA ALA A 26 14.83 -14.29 6.38
C ALA A 26 16.17 -14.68 7.04
N GLY A 27 16.52 -14.03 8.15
CA GLY A 27 17.70 -14.37 8.95
C GLY A 27 17.65 -15.78 9.56
N GLU A 28 16.47 -16.26 9.95
CA GLU A 28 16.26 -17.63 10.45
C GLU A 28 16.47 -18.70 9.36
N VAL A 29 16.31 -18.35 8.09
CA VAL A 29 16.63 -19.23 6.95
C VAL A 29 18.11 -19.11 6.56
N TYR A 30 18.60 -17.91 6.33
CA TYR A 30 19.96 -17.71 5.83
C TYR A 30 21.05 -17.89 6.88
N GLY A 31 20.74 -17.70 8.16
CA GLY A 31 21.69 -17.86 9.26
C GLY A 31 22.29 -19.28 9.33
N PRO A 32 21.47 -20.34 9.41
CA PRO A 32 21.95 -21.71 9.37
C PRO A 32 22.70 -22.04 8.07
N ILE A 33 22.20 -21.58 6.92
CA ILE A 33 22.84 -21.80 5.61
C ILE A 33 24.24 -21.19 5.60
N ALA A 34 24.39 -19.95 6.08
CA ALA A 34 25.68 -19.26 6.14
C ALA A 34 26.65 -19.88 7.15
N ALA A 35 26.15 -20.52 8.20
CA ALA A 35 26.95 -21.19 9.22
C ALA A 35 27.39 -22.61 8.83
N ALA A 36 26.74 -23.22 7.82
CA ALA A 36 27.04 -24.57 7.38
C ALA A 36 28.39 -24.65 6.63
N PRO A 37 29.15 -25.75 6.77
CA PRO A 37 30.32 -26.03 5.93
C PRO A 37 29.95 -26.06 4.44
N PRO A 38 30.86 -25.63 3.54
CA PRO A 38 30.57 -25.51 2.10
C PRO A 38 30.31 -26.85 1.39
N ASP A 39 30.71 -27.97 2.00
CA ASP A 39 30.53 -29.33 1.51
C ASP A 39 29.26 -30.01 2.03
N GLN A 40 28.49 -29.36 2.92
CA GLN A 40 27.25 -29.90 3.43
C GLN A 40 26.10 -29.71 2.42
N GLU A 41 25.62 -30.82 1.85
CA GLU A 41 24.58 -30.81 0.79
C GLU A 41 23.18 -30.38 1.27
N GLY A 42 22.88 -30.51 2.57
CA GLY A 42 21.57 -30.18 3.13
C GLY A 42 21.66 -29.49 4.48
N VAL A 43 21.00 -28.34 4.61
CA VAL A 43 20.92 -27.55 5.85
C VAL A 43 19.45 -27.50 6.27
N GLU A 44 19.15 -28.00 7.46
CA GLU A 44 17.82 -27.84 8.04
C GLU A 44 17.60 -26.38 8.44
N VAL A 45 16.46 -25.82 8.02
CA VAL A 45 16.08 -24.44 8.27
C VAL A 45 14.62 -24.37 8.72
N GLU A 46 14.30 -23.38 9.54
CA GLU A 46 12.94 -23.14 10.01
C GLU A 46 12.25 -22.08 9.14
N THR A 47 11.11 -22.43 8.53
CA THR A 47 10.31 -21.49 7.70
C THR A 47 9.07 -20.96 8.41
N LEU A 48 8.87 -21.33 9.67
CA LEU A 48 7.67 -20.98 10.45
C LEU A 48 7.51 -19.46 10.60
N SER A 49 8.61 -18.72 10.75
CA SER A 49 8.55 -17.26 10.83
C SER A 49 8.10 -16.60 9.53
N CYS A 50 8.53 -17.09 8.36
CA CYS A 50 8.04 -16.59 7.07
C CYS A 50 6.51 -16.77 6.95
N MET A 51 6.01 -17.96 7.32
CA MET A 51 4.57 -18.24 7.33
C MET A 51 3.83 -17.34 8.33
N ARG A 52 4.36 -17.18 9.55
CA ARG A 52 3.74 -16.38 10.60
C ARG A 52 3.63 -14.91 10.19
N VAL A 53 4.70 -14.32 9.67
CA VAL A 53 4.73 -12.94 9.18
C VAL A 53 3.68 -12.72 8.10
N ALA A 54 3.59 -13.63 7.14
CA ALA A 54 2.61 -13.54 6.06
C ALA A 54 1.16 -13.67 6.52
N MET A 55 0.88 -14.50 7.53
CA MET A 55 -0.47 -14.68 8.05
C MET A 55 -0.91 -13.56 9.00
N SER A 56 0.01 -13.02 9.80
CA SER A 56 -0.32 -11.98 10.79
C SER A 56 -0.24 -10.57 10.21
N GLY A 57 0.58 -10.34 9.18
CA GLY A 57 0.82 -9.03 8.58
C GLY A 57 -0.46 -8.24 8.27
N PRO A 58 -1.41 -8.77 7.46
CA PRO A 58 -2.65 -8.06 7.14
C PRO A 58 -3.45 -7.67 8.39
N LEU A 59 -3.64 -8.60 9.32
CA LEU A 59 -4.42 -8.39 10.54
C LEU A 59 -3.79 -7.32 11.45
N LEU A 60 -2.46 -7.29 11.55
CA LEU A 60 -1.75 -6.28 12.33
C LEU A 60 -1.91 -4.88 11.74
N LEU A 61 -1.90 -4.76 10.41
CA LEU A 61 -2.11 -3.48 9.74
C LEU A 61 -3.56 -3.01 9.85
N ASP A 62 -4.54 -3.90 9.71
CA ASP A 62 -5.96 -3.59 9.90
C ASP A 62 -6.24 -3.11 11.33
N LEU A 63 -5.70 -3.82 12.33
CA LEU A 63 -5.80 -3.42 13.73
C LEU A 63 -5.21 -2.03 13.95
N ALA A 64 -3.98 -1.80 13.48
CA ALA A 64 -3.30 -0.51 13.65
C ALA A 64 -4.10 0.66 13.04
N ARG A 65 -4.69 0.46 11.86
CA ARG A 65 -5.58 1.47 11.23
C ARG A 65 -6.83 1.72 12.05
N SER A 66 -7.49 0.66 12.52
CA SER A 66 -8.70 0.80 13.34
C SER A 66 -8.42 1.59 14.63
N GLU A 67 -7.25 1.38 15.23
CA GLU A 67 -6.84 2.05 16.45
C GLU A 67 -6.43 3.52 16.22
N ASP A 68 -5.80 3.83 15.07
CA ASP A 68 -5.53 5.21 14.66
C ASP A 68 -6.83 5.97 14.37
N THR A 69 -7.80 5.34 13.67
CA THR A 69 -9.15 5.89 13.45
C THR A 69 -9.87 6.19 14.77
N ALA A 70 -9.88 5.22 15.70
CA ALA A 70 -10.54 5.38 17.00
C ALA A 70 -9.91 6.49 17.86
N ARG A 71 -8.62 6.79 17.65
CA ARG A 71 -7.89 7.83 18.38
C ARG A 71 -8.25 9.24 17.92
N TRP A 72 -8.66 9.40 16.66
CA TRP A 72 -8.87 10.71 16.03
C TRP A 72 -10.26 10.87 15.40
N PRO A 73 -11.36 10.68 16.16
CA PRO A 73 -12.72 10.63 15.59
C PRO A 73 -13.13 11.91 14.86
N ASP A 74 -12.76 13.08 15.37
CA ASP A 74 -13.06 14.36 14.71
C ASP A 74 -12.27 14.56 13.41
N ALA A 75 -11.06 13.98 13.31
CA ALA A 75 -10.28 14.05 12.09
C ALA A 75 -10.93 13.18 11.00
N VAL A 76 -11.24 11.94 11.37
CA VAL A 76 -11.93 10.96 10.52
C VAL A 76 -13.26 11.51 10.01
N ALA A 77 -14.10 12.08 10.88
CA ALA A 77 -15.40 12.62 10.47
C ALA A 77 -15.27 13.74 9.42
N ARG A 78 -14.23 14.57 9.51
CA ARG A 78 -13.95 15.63 8.53
C ARG A 78 -13.41 15.05 7.23
N GLU A 79 -12.47 14.10 7.30
CA GLU A 79 -11.93 13.39 6.14
C GLU A 79 -13.04 12.68 5.36
N GLU A 80 -13.93 11.96 6.04
CA GLU A 80 -15.10 11.34 5.40
C GLU A 80 -16.02 12.37 4.73
N ALA A 81 -16.18 13.55 5.32
CA ALA A 81 -16.94 14.64 4.70
C ALA A 81 -16.23 15.21 3.46
N VAL A 82 -14.90 15.26 3.46
CA VAL A 82 -14.11 15.58 2.26
C VAL A 82 -14.28 14.48 1.22
N SER A 83 -14.06 13.22 1.58
CA SER A 83 -14.18 12.05 0.69
C SER A 83 -15.54 11.95 0.02
N ARG A 84 -16.64 12.24 0.74
CA ARG A 84 -17.98 12.27 0.12
C ARG A 84 -18.08 13.35 -0.95
N ARG A 85 -17.46 14.52 -0.75
CA ARG A 85 -17.47 15.62 -1.73
C ARG A 85 -16.61 15.30 -2.94
N THR A 86 -15.38 14.84 -2.73
CA THR A 86 -14.44 14.48 -3.81
C THR A 86 -14.94 13.27 -4.61
N TYR A 87 -15.54 12.27 -3.95
CA TYR A 87 -16.23 11.17 -4.63
C TYR A 87 -17.35 11.66 -5.56
N ALA A 88 -18.23 12.54 -5.08
CA ALA A 88 -19.27 13.12 -5.92
C ALA A 88 -18.71 13.90 -7.11
N ALA A 89 -17.62 14.64 -6.91
CA ALA A 89 -16.92 15.36 -7.98
C ALA A 89 -16.32 14.42 -9.03
N ARG A 90 -15.63 13.34 -8.61
CA ARG A 90 -15.12 12.30 -9.52
C ARG A 90 -16.23 11.62 -10.31
N CYS A 91 -17.36 11.33 -9.67
CA CYS A 91 -18.53 10.78 -10.37
C CYS A 91 -19.04 11.76 -11.44
N ALA A 92 -19.16 13.04 -11.13
CA ALA A 92 -19.56 14.04 -12.12
C ALA A 92 -18.56 14.15 -13.28
N LEU A 93 -17.26 14.06 -13.01
CA LEU A 93 -16.22 14.04 -14.04
C LEU A 93 -16.33 12.79 -14.93
N ALA A 94 -16.49 11.60 -14.34
CA ALA A 94 -16.66 10.36 -15.07
C ALA A 94 -17.92 10.37 -15.96
N GLU A 95 -19.03 10.95 -15.48
CA GLU A 95 -20.23 11.16 -16.29
C GLU A 95 -19.99 12.10 -17.48
N ALA A 96 -19.27 13.21 -17.24
CA ALA A 96 -18.92 14.15 -18.30
C ALA A 96 -18.01 13.50 -19.36
N GLN A 97 -17.00 12.72 -18.91
CA GLN A 97 -16.13 11.97 -19.80
C GLN A 97 -16.91 10.94 -20.63
N ASP A 98 -17.80 10.17 -20.01
CA ASP A 98 -18.61 9.20 -20.76
C ASP A 98 -19.53 9.89 -21.78
N ALA A 99 -20.12 11.03 -21.44
CA ALA A 99 -20.91 11.83 -22.37
C ALA A 99 -20.11 12.29 -23.60
N VAL A 100 -18.85 12.72 -23.40
CA VAL A 100 -17.93 13.05 -24.50
C VAL A 100 -17.59 11.82 -25.33
N HIS A 101 -17.29 10.69 -24.68
CA HIS A 101 -16.89 9.48 -25.40
C HIS A 101 -18.04 8.81 -26.17
N ARG A 102 -19.31 8.97 -25.73
CA ARG A 102 -20.49 8.51 -26.47
C ARG A 102 -20.67 9.20 -27.83
N LEU A 103 -19.98 10.31 -28.08
CA LEU A 103 -19.95 10.99 -29.38
C LEU A 103 -18.87 10.41 -30.34
N GLY A 104 -18.07 9.43 -29.87
CA GLY A 104 -17.03 8.74 -30.65
C GLY A 104 -17.51 7.47 -31.38
N PRO A 105 -16.63 6.80 -32.15
CA PRO A 105 -16.98 5.60 -32.92
C PRO A 105 -17.44 4.42 -32.04
N ASP A 106 -18.23 3.54 -32.65
CA ASP A 106 -18.98 2.46 -32.01
C ASP A 106 -18.08 1.56 -31.14
N ARG A 107 -18.45 1.39 -29.88
CA ARG A 107 -17.64 0.71 -28.86
C ARG A 107 -17.81 -0.80 -29.00
N GLY A 108 -16.70 -1.54 -28.98
CA GLY A 108 -16.68 -3.00 -28.99
C GLY A 108 -17.42 -3.64 -27.81
N PRO A 109 -17.43 -4.98 -27.69
CA PRO A 109 -18.37 -5.71 -26.83
C PRO A 109 -18.10 -5.63 -25.31
N VAL A 110 -17.11 -4.85 -24.87
CA VAL A 110 -16.71 -4.79 -23.46
C VAL A 110 -17.55 -3.73 -22.72
N PRO A 111 -18.27 -4.09 -21.64
CA PRO A 111 -18.98 -3.13 -20.83
C PRO A 111 -18.02 -2.09 -20.22
N LEU A 112 -18.41 -0.83 -20.27
CA LEU A 112 -17.65 0.24 -19.63
C LEU A 112 -17.83 0.19 -18.11
N PRO A 113 -16.86 0.69 -17.34
CA PRO A 113 -17.04 0.91 -15.91
C PRO A 113 -18.27 1.79 -15.65
N THR A 114 -19.01 1.46 -14.59
CA THR A 114 -20.00 2.41 -14.04
C THR A 114 -19.30 3.69 -13.55
N THR A 115 -20.04 4.80 -13.47
CA THR A 115 -19.53 6.08 -12.94
C THR A 115 -18.78 5.90 -11.61
N GLY A 116 -19.38 5.15 -10.68
CA GLY A 116 -18.77 4.89 -9.38
C GLY A 116 -17.49 4.05 -9.47
N GLN A 117 -17.41 3.10 -10.41
CA GLN A 117 -16.17 2.34 -10.67
C GLN A 117 -15.09 3.22 -11.30
N GLY A 118 -15.43 4.09 -12.25
CA GLY A 118 -14.51 5.06 -12.83
C GLY A 118 -13.92 5.97 -11.76
N ALA A 119 -14.76 6.57 -10.92
CA ALA A 119 -14.33 7.43 -9.82
C ALA A 119 -13.37 6.73 -8.83
N MET A 120 -13.59 5.43 -8.56
CA MET A 120 -12.67 4.65 -7.71
C MET A 120 -11.36 4.32 -8.43
N MET A 121 -11.42 3.98 -9.71
CA MET A 121 -10.24 3.71 -10.53
C MET A 121 -9.35 4.95 -10.64
N ASP A 122 -9.92 6.15 -10.76
CA ASP A 122 -9.17 7.40 -10.80
C ASP A 122 -8.38 7.63 -9.50
N LEU A 123 -9.01 7.39 -8.34
CA LEU A 123 -8.32 7.49 -7.04
C LEU A 123 -7.18 6.48 -6.93
N VAL A 124 -7.44 5.22 -7.29
CA VAL A 124 -6.44 4.15 -7.22
C VAL A 124 -5.29 4.44 -8.17
N GLY A 125 -5.59 4.92 -9.38
CA GLY A 125 -4.59 5.33 -10.37
C GLY A 125 -3.71 6.48 -9.87
N ALA A 126 -4.31 7.52 -9.28
CA ALA A 126 -3.58 8.62 -8.65
C ALA A 126 -2.66 8.12 -7.52
N GLY A 127 -3.15 7.20 -6.67
CA GLY A 127 -2.35 6.59 -5.61
C GLY A 127 -1.16 5.77 -6.13
N ASP A 128 -1.37 4.99 -7.20
CA ASP A 128 -0.30 4.22 -7.84
C ASP A 128 0.77 5.12 -8.48
N GLU A 129 0.34 6.16 -9.21
CA GLU A 129 1.24 7.12 -9.84
C GLU A 129 2.09 7.85 -8.79
N VAL A 130 1.47 8.31 -7.70
CA VAL A 130 2.16 8.95 -6.59
C VAL A 130 3.12 7.98 -5.91
N ALA A 131 2.72 6.74 -5.63
CA ALA A 131 3.60 5.74 -5.02
C ALA A 131 4.83 5.45 -5.91
N ALA A 132 4.63 5.32 -7.22
CA ALA A 132 5.70 5.11 -8.18
C ALA A 132 6.64 6.31 -8.29
N CYS A 133 6.09 7.53 -8.27
CA CYS A 133 6.87 8.78 -8.26
C CYS A 133 7.67 8.91 -6.96
N TRP A 134 7.05 8.65 -5.81
CA TRP A 134 7.66 8.81 -4.48
C TRP A 134 8.88 7.93 -4.28
N ARG A 135 8.87 6.72 -4.87
CA ARG A 135 10.02 5.81 -4.86
C ARG A 135 11.23 6.39 -5.59
N ARG A 136 11.02 7.22 -6.62
CA ARG A 136 12.07 7.82 -7.44
C ARG A 136 12.50 9.18 -6.88
N ASP A 137 11.53 10.05 -6.63
CA ASP A 137 11.74 11.41 -6.15
C ASP A 137 10.55 11.86 -5.27
N PRO A 138 10.72 11.92 -3.93
CA PRO A 138 9.69 12.39 -3.03
C PRO A 138 9.27 13.85 -3.24
N GLN A 139 10.14 14.72 -3.76
CA GLN A 139 9.81 16.12 -4.03
C GLN A 139 8.93 16.24 -5.27
N GLU A 140 9.27 15.51 -6.33
CA GLU A 140 8.44 15.40 -7.54
C GLU A 140 7.07 14.79 -7.19
N ALA A 141 7.04 13.76 -6.34
CA ALA A 141 5.80 13.14 -5.90
C ALA A 141 4.91 14.07 -5.06
N ALA A 142 5.51 14.90 -4.21
CA ALA A 142 4.78 15.93 -3.48
C ALA A 142 4.15 16.96 -4.43
N ALA A 143 4.89 17.40 -5.46
CA ALA A 143 4.37 18.30 -6.49
C ALA A 143 3.23 17.65 -7.29
N LEU A 144 3.36 16.37 -7.64
CA LEU A 144 2.33 15.59 -8.32
C LEU A 144 1.04 15.51 -7.48
N VAL A 145 1.13 15.29 -6.17
CA VAL A 145 -0.05 15.29 -5.29
C VAL A 145 -0.77 16.65 -5.32
N LEU A 146 -0.01 17.75 -5.31
CA LEU A 146 -0.60 19.10 -5.39
C LEU A 146 -1.25 19.35 -6.76
N GLU A 147 -0.66 18.85 -7.85
CA GLU A 147 -1.23 18.94 -9.19
C GLU A 147 -2.53 18.15 -9.30
N LEU A 148 -2.53 16.88 -8.89
CA LEU A 148 -3.69 15.99 -8.94
C LEU A 148 -4.88 16.51 -8.12
N THR A 149 -4.60 17.24 -7.03
CA THR A 149 -5.64 17.75 -6.12
C THR A 149 -6.11 19.15 -6.46
N ALA A 150 -5.47 19.83 -7.43
CA ALA A 150 -5.79 21.21 -7.80
C ALA A 150 -7.22 21.37 -8.35
N GLY A 151 -7.77 20.34 -9.00
CA GLY A 151 -9.15 20.34 -9.53
C GLY A 151 -10.23 20.12 -8.47
N GLY A 152 -9.86 19.63 -7.27
CA GLY A 152 -10.79 19.38 -6.17
C GLY A 152 -11.59 18.07 -6.28
N GLU A 153 -11.39 17.27 -7.33
CA GLU A 153 -11.92 15.91 -7.43
C GLU A 153 -11.15 14.93 -6.52
N LEU A 154 -9.95 15.31 -6.09
CA LEU A 154 -9.10 14.55 -5.19
C LEU A 154 -8.68 15.42 -4.01
N ALA A 155 -8.65 14.83 -2.82
CA ALA A 155 -8.02 15.44 -1.65
C ALA A 155 -6.61 14.88 -1.44
N VAL A 156 -5.71 15.71 -0.92
CA VAL A 156 -4.32 15.34 -0.60
C VAL A 156 -4.26 14.08 0.26
N ASP A 157 -5.03 14.05 1.35
CA ASP A 157 -5.08 12.89 2.24
C ASP A 157 -5.60 11.63 1.57
N GLU A 158 -6.58 11.73 0.67
CA GLU A 158 -7.11 10.57 -0.05
C GLU A 158 -6.08 9.99 -1.01
N VAL A 159 -5.35 10.84 -1.73
CA VAL A 159 -4.30 10.39 -2.67
C VAL A 159 -3.15 9.74 -1.91
N LEU A 160 -2.72 10.33 -0.78
CA LEU A 160 -1.68 9.75 0.05
C LEU A 160 -2.13 8.45 0.73
N ASP A 161 -3.39 8.35 1.18
CA ASP A 161 -3.94 7.11 1.74
C ASP A 161 -4.04 6.01 0.66
N ALA A 162 -4.46 6.36 -0.56
CA ALA A 162 -4.46 5.44 -1.70
C ALA A 162 -3.04 4.97 -2.08
N ALA A 163 -2.06 5.88 -2.07
CA ALA A 163 -0.66 5.53 -2.31
C ALA A 163 -0.12 4.57 -1.24
N VAL A 164 -0.44 4.79 0.04
CA VAL A 164 -0.12 3.85 1.14
C VAL A 164 -0.76 2.49 0.89
N ASP A 165 -2.04 2.45 0.51
CA ASP A 165 -2.77 1.20 0.26
C ASP A 165 -2.13 0.38 -0.87
N THR A 166 -1.80 1.03 -1.99
CA THR A 166 -1.14 0.39 -3.13
C THR A 166 0.17 -0.30 -2.73
N VAL A 167 1.03 0.39 -1.98
CA VAL A 167 2.33 -0.17 -1.59
C VAL A 167 2.20 -1.22 -0.49
N VAL A 168 1.25 -1.06 0.44
CA VAL A 168 0.96 -2.08 1.46
C VAL A 168 0.47 -3.36 0.81
N VAL A 169 -0.50 -3.26 -0.11
CA VAL A 169 -1.02 -4.43 -0.83
C VAL A 169 0.10 -5.15 -1.59
N THR A 170 0.99 -4.41 -2.25
CA THR A 170 2.12 -5.01 -2.97
C THR A 170 3.07 -5.75 -2.01
N GLY A 171 3.40 -5.16 -0.86
CA GLY A 171 4.22 -5.82 0.17
C GLY A 171 3.53 -7.07 0.75
N LEU A 172 2.23 -7.01 1.01
CA LEU A 172 1.46 -8.15 1.52
C LEU A 172 1.32 -9.27 0.50
N LEU A 173 1.25 -8.97 -0.80
CA LEU A 173 1.27 -9.97 -1.87
C LEU A 173 2.59 -10.73 -1.89
N ALA A 174 3.73 -10.03 -1.79
CA ALA A 174 5.03 -10.67 -1.68
C ALA A 174 5.12 -11.60 -0.44
N LEU A 175 4.53 -11.20 0.69
CA LEU A 175 4.43 -12.07 1.87
C LEU A 175 3.51 -13.28 1.66
N ALA A 176 2.39 -13.10 0.95
CA ALA A 176 1.50 -14.21 0.61
C ALA A 176 2.18 -15.24 -0.30
N GLU A 177 3.01 -14.78 -1.23
CA GLU A 177 3.88 -15.63 -2.05
C GLU A 177 4.94 -16.32 -1.20
N ALA A 178 5.60 -15.60 -0.27
CA ALA A 178 6.58 -16.16 0.66
C ALA A 178 6.00 -17.33 1.47
N ARG A 179 4.77 -17.20 1.96
CA ARG A 179 4.05 -18.28 2.66
C ARG A 179 3.86 -19.51 1.78
N THR A 180 3.55 -19.30 0.51
CA THR A 180 3.34 -20.40 -0.44
C THR A 180 4.66 -21.13 -0.69
N ALA A 181 5.75 -20.37 -0.91
CA ALA A 181 7.09 -20.91 -1.10
C ALA A 181 7.66 -21.61 0.14
N ALA A 182 7.29 -21.18 1.36
CA ALA A 182 7.84 -21.70 2.62
C ALA A 182 7.71 -23.21 2.83
N THR A 183 6.82 -23.87 2.10
CA THR A 183 6.59 -25.32 2.17
C THR A 183 7.44 -26.14 1.22
N THR A 184 8.02 -25.51 0.19
CA THR A 184 8.75 -26.20 -0.89
C THR A 184 10.16 -25.65 -1.10
N ASP A 185 10.36 -24.36 -0.85
CA ASP A 185 11.63 -23.65 -1.06
C ASP A 185 11.82 -22.56 0.03
N PRO A 186 12.54 -22.90 1.12
CA PRO A 186 12.85 -21.96 2.19
C PRO A 186 13.60 -20.71 1.74
N SER A 187 14.51 -20.85 0.77
CA SER A 187 15.31 -19.72 0.27
C SER A 187 14.43 -18.75 -0.48
N THR A 188 13.61 -19.23 -1.41
CA THR A 188 12.63 -18.39 -2.11
C THR A 188 11.66 -17.71 -1.13
N ALA A 189 11.23 -18.41 -0.08
CA ALA A 189 10.39 -17.81 0.96
C ALA A 189 11.11 -16.66 1.69
N ALA A 190 12.39 -16.82 2.05
CA ALA A 190 13.19 -15.78 2.67
C ALA A 190 13.40 -14.58 1.74
N GLU A 191 13.68 -14.81 0.45
CA GLU A 191 13.81 -13.75 -0.57
C GLU A 191 12.53 -12.93 -0.69
N LEU A 192 11.38 -13.59 -0.74
CA LEU A 192 10.08 -12.92 -0.83
C LEU A 192 9.74 -12.14 0.44
N CYS A 193 10.13 -12.61 1.63
CA CYS A 193 10.05 -11.81 2.86
C CYS A 193 10.89 -10.53 2.77
N LEU A 194 12.11 -10.61 2.25
CA LEU A 194 12.97 -9.44 2.04
C LEU A 194 12.44 -8.53 0.92
N ALA A 195 11.84 -9.10 -0.13
CA ALA A 195 11.24 -8.34 -1.22
C ALA A 195 10.05 -7.48 -0.76
N ALA A 196 9.34 -7.90 0.29
CA ALA A 196 8.26 -7.09 0.89
C ALA A 196 8.78 -5.83 1.59
N VAL A 197 9.99 -5.85 2.15
CA VAL A 197 10.58 -4.75 2.96
C VAL A 197 10.56 -3.39 2.26
N PRO A 198 11.06 -3.22 1.01
CA PRO A 198 11.05 -1.90 0.36
C PRO A 198 9.63 -1.34 0.15
N HIS A 199 8.62 -2.19 -0.02
CA HIS A 199 7.22 -1.75 -0.13
C HIS A 199 6.68 -1.25 1.22
N LEU A 200 6.94 -1.99 2.29
CA LEU A 200 6.53 -1.60 3.65
C LEU A 200 7.27 -0.33 4.11
N ALA A 201 8.55 -0.18 3.75
CA ALA A 201 9.33 1.01 4.06
C ALA A 201 8.77 2.24 3.31
N LEU A 202 8.40 2.08 2.04
CA LEU A 202 7.74 3.15 1.28
C LEU A 202 6.40 3.54 1.92
N ALA A 203 5.61 2.56 2.38
CA ALA A 203 4.37 2.80 3.11
C ALA A 203 4.58 3.67 4.36
N VAL A 204 5.66 3.41 5.13
CA VAL A 204 6.03 4.23 6.29
C VAL A 204 6.29 5.68 5.89
N THR A 205 7.04 5.90 4.80
CA THR A 205 7.35 7.27 4.35
C THR A 205 6.10 8.02 3.89
N LEU A 206 5.20 7.36 3.15
CA LEU A 206 3.94 7.94 2.65
C LEU A 206 2.94 8.22 3.79
N ALA A 207 2.82 7.31 4.75
CA ALA A 207 1.95 7.50 5.91
C ALA A 207 2.42 8.67 6.81
N GLY A 208 3.72 8.95 6.81
CA GLY A 208 4.33 10.03 7.60
C GLY A 208 4.54 11.35 6.86
N ALA A 209 4.05 11.48 5.63
CA ALA A 209 4.29 12.63 4.76
C ALA A 209 3.27 13.75 4.99
N ASP A 210 3.70 14.85 5.60
CA ASP A 210 2.88 16.05 5.72
C ASP A 210 3.18 16.98 4.53
N LEU A 211 2.15 17.33 3.74
CA LEU A 211 2.24 18.23 2.58
C LEU A 211 1.60 19.61 2.86
N ASP A 212 1.20 19.86 4.11
CA ASP A 212 0.62 21.11 4.61
C ASP A 212 1.68 22.18 4.95
#